data_AF-A0A1B7SKS4-F1
#
_entry.id   AF-A0A1B7SKS4-F1
#
_cell.length_a   1.000
_cell.length_b   1.000
_cell.length_c   1.000
_cell.angle_alpha   90.00
_cell.angle_beta   90.00
_cell.angle_gamma   90.00
#
_symmetry.space_group_name_H-M   'P 1'
#
loop_
_entity.id
_entity.type
_entity.pdbx_description
1 polymer ?
#
loop_
_entity_poly.entity_id
_entity_poly.type
_entity_poly.pdbx_seq_one_letter_code
_entity_poly.pdbx_strand_id
1 'polypeptide(L)'
;MLAFRAQPPKAQVVRVSQVRYNRVLAYPSYTTKGYIPPSRGGRKQTVFKKLMDEFLGHKNYKGQYYDNRFAFLKQNHSTNYIDRRFAEGKTKLFAEQSEEGGAYEERPLSEPKDQLRPFSLNRFTVTNTMVSKDMKKQLVSEVLDEGKPLLEVAVKYKMKIQRIEALVKLHQIEMQYQEEGKITPTMEKFADVMYKAFPLFDPEAHGENLTEIPIPSETLHSRFVTIAESEPFGPVDAAKEFGLEPAAETLRKVTEEGEHALSVTNNTKVHKTFVAPMHEGDRVAYKFTDVKVGEVGYRYGKPYRDNRKDRKYAFDNAGKMYPVLE
;
A
#
# COMPACT_ATOMS: atom_id res chain seq x y z
N MET A 1 -19.17 16.66 76.35
CA MET A 1 -19.09 16.87 74.89
C MET A 1 -17.65 17.23 74.52
N LEU A 2 -16.89 16.26 73.99
CA LEU A 2 -15.54 16.46 73.46
C LEU A 2 -15.59 16.13 71.97
N ALA A 3 -15.49 17.15 71.12
CA ALA A 3 -15.53 17.01 69.67
C ALA A 3 -14.15 16.59 69.15
N PHE A 4 -14.02 15.34 68.68
CA PHE A 4 -12.86 14.88 67.93
C PHE A 4 -12.89 15.48 66.52
N ARG A 5 -11.95 16.38 66.25
CA ARG A 5 -11.76 17.04 64.95
C ARG A 5 -10.98 16.08 64.04
N ALA A 6 -11.65 15.39 63.14
CA ALA A 6 -11.00 14.54 62.14
C ALA A 6 -10.17 15.41 61.17
N GLN A 7 -8.88 15.08 61.01
CA GLN A 7 -8.02 15.72 60.01
C GLN A 7 -8.34 15.15 58.61
N PRO A 8 -8.38 15.97 57.55
CA PRO A 8 -8.63 15.48 56.20
C PRO A 8 -7.44 14.65 55.69
N PRO A 9 -7.68 13.67 54.79
CA PRO A 9 -6.62 12.84 54.23
C PRO A 9 -5.64 13.68 53.42
N LYS A 10 -4.34 13.52 53.69
CA LYS A 10 -3.26 14.17 52.95
C LYS A 10 -3.31 13.72 51.50
N ALA A 11 -3.58 14.64 50.59
CA ALA A 11 -3.50 14.39 49.16
C ALA A 11 -2.08 13.90 48.81
N GLN A 12 -1.97 12.66 48.33
CA GLN A 12 -0.74 12.14 47.75
C GLN A 12 -0.47 12.92 46.46
N VAL A 13 0.49 13.83 46.51
CA VAL A 13 1.02 14.49 45.32
C VAL A 13 1.76 13.42 44.51
N VAL A 14 1.11 12.87 43.49
CA VAL A 14 1.77 12.05 42.48
C VAL A 14 2.75 12.96 41.75
N ARG A 15 4.04 12.85 42.08
CA ARG A 15 5.12 13.49 41.32
C ARG A 15 5.20 12.79 39.97
N VAL A 16 4.47 13.31 38.98
CA VAL A 16 4.68 12.93 37.58
C VAL A 16 6.04 13.50 37.17
N SER A 17 7.09 12.68 37.25
CA SER A 17 8.38 13.04 36.69
C SER A 17 8.22 13.14 35.17
N GLN A 18 8.29 14.35 34.63
CA GLN A 18 8.44 14.53 33.19
C GLN A 18 9.70 13.79 32.73
N VAL A 19 9.51 12.69 31.99
CA VAL A 19 10.61 12.00 31.31
C VAL A 19 11.15 12.94 30.24
N ARG A 20 12.19 13.71 30.57
CA ARG A 20 12.90 14.52 29.60
C ARG A 20 13.79 13.57 28.78
N TYR A 21 13.36 13.24 27.57
CA TYR A 21 14.24 12.60 26.61
C TYR A 21 15.39 13.56 26.29
N ASN A 22 16.61 13.14 26.55
CA ASN A 22 17.79 13.87 26.06
C ASN A 22 17.75 13.83 24.54
N ARG A 23 17.95 14.98 23.90
CA ARG A 23 18.06 15.06 22.44
C ARG A 23 19.28 14.26 21.99
N VAL A 24 19.05 13.11 21.35
CA VAL A 24 20.11 12.30 20.75
C VAL A 24 20.29 12.74 19.30
N LEU A 25 21.52 13.09 18.93
CA LEU A 25 21.89 13.33 17.55
C LEU A 25 22.00 11.97 16.81
N ALA A 26 21.34 11.85 15.66
CA ALA A 26 21.22 10.59 14.91
C ALA A 26 22.48 10.26 14.09
N TYR A 27 23.58 9.94 14.77
CA TYR A 27 24.78 9.43 14.12
C TYR A 27 24.51 8.07 13.45
N PRO A 28 25.11 7.79 12.28
CA PRO A 28 24.96 6.50 11.63
C PRO A 28 25.49 5.38 12.54
N SER A 29 24.76 4.27 12.62
CA SER A 29 25.07 3.14 13.51
C SER A 29 26.42 2.48 13.24
N TYR A 30 26.94 2.67 12.03
CA TYR A 30 28.18 2.07 11.55
C TYR A 30 29.43 2.90 11.81
N THR A 31 29.27 4.10 12.36
CA THR A 31 30.40 4.96 12.71
C THR A 31 30.78 4.75 14.16
N THR A 32 32.03 4.36 14.43
CA THR A 32 32.56 4.43 15.79
C THR A 32 32.70 5.90 16.17
N LYS A 33 31.90 6.35 17.14
CA LYS A 33 32.01 7.70 17.73
C LYS A 33 33.48 7.95 18.13
N GLY A 34 34.18 8.87 17.45
CA GLY A 34 35.48 9.35 17.96
C GLY A 34 36.56 9.73 16.93
N TYR A 35 36.55 9.20 15.71
CA TYR A 35 37.65 9.47 14.75
C TYR A 35 37.29 10.55 13.72
N ILE A 36 37.24 11.81 14.15
CA ILE A 36 37.15 12.92 13.20
C ILE A 36 38.17 13.99 13.59
N PRO A 37 39.31 14.10 12.87
CA PRO A 37 40.29 15.14 13.16
C PRO A 37 39.68 16.53 12.94
N PRO A 38 40.09 17.54 13.73
CA PRO A 38 39.58 18.90 13.62
C PRO A 38 39.82 19.48 12.22
N SER A 39 38.83 20.23 11.72
CA SER A 39 38.94 20.93 10.42
C SER A 39 40.15 21.86 10.43
N ARG A 40 41.16 21.57 9.58
CA ARG A 40 42.28 22.48 9.34
C ARG A 40 41.75 23.68 8.53
N GLY A 41 41.66 24.84 9.18
CA GLY A 41 41.59 26.18 8.59
C GLY A 41 40.65 26.39 7.40
N GLY A 42 39.43 26.90 7.65
CA GLY A 42 38.67 27.67 6.65
C GLY A 42 37.25 27.21 6.33
N ARG A 43 36.92 25.92 6.48
CA ARG A 43 35.53 25.44 6.28
C ARG A 43 35.00 24.69 7.52
N LYS A 44 34.00 25.28 8.16
CA LYS A 44 33.22 24.65 9.24
C LYS A 44 32.23 23.65 8.62
N GLN A 45 32.66 22.43 8.33
CA GLN A 45 31.74 21.34 7.99
C GLN A 45 31.27 20.63 9.26
N THR A 46 29.98 20.30 9.33
CA THR A 46 29.44 19.48 10.42
C THR A 46 29.86 18.03 10.22
N VAL A 47 29.95 17.28 11.33
CA VAL A 47 30.24 15.83 11.29
C VAL A 47 29.26 15.09 10.38
N PHE A 48 27.97 15.42 10.46
CA PHE A 48 26.93 14.81 9.61
C PHE A 48 27.19 15.03 8.12
N LYS A 49 27.64 16.23 7.74
CA LYS A 49 27.94 16.52 6.33
C LYS A 49 29.12 15.69 5.85
N LYS A 50 30.17 15.55 6.66
CA LYS A 50 31.33 14.71 6.31
C LYS A 50 30.94 13.24 6.13
N LEU A 51 30.15 12.69 7.05
CA LEU A 51 29.66 11.30 6.96
C LEU A 51 28.73 11.09 5.76
N MET A 52 27.95 12.10 5.40
CA MET A 52 27.13 12.09 4.19
C MET A 52 27.98 12.14 2.91
N ASP A 53 29.00 12.99 2.87
CA ASP A 53 29.93 13.08 1.73
C ASP A 53 30.69 11.75 1.56
N GLU A 54 31.02 11.07 2.66
CA GLU A 54 31.62 9.74 2.64
C GLU A 54 30.68 8.67 2.07
N PHE A 55 29.41 8.68 2.50
CA PHE A 55 28.35 7.81 1.99
C PHE A 55 28.06 8.05 0.49
N LEU A 56 28.09 9.30 0.05
CA LEU A 56 27.81 9.67 -1.34
C LEU A 56 29.00 9.43 -2.27
N GLY A 57 30.24 9.51 -1.78
CA GLY A 57 31.43 9.40 -2.62
C GLY A 57 31.71 10.67 -3.43
N HIS A 58 32.56 10.55 -4.45
CA HIS A 58 33.02 11.73 -5.19
C HIS A 58 31.97 12.21 -6.19
N LYS A 59 31.85 13.54 -6.28
CA LYS A 59 30.91 14.21 -7.19
C LYS A 59 31.64 14.58 -8.46
N ASN A 60 31.12 14.15 -9.61
CA ASN A 60 31.69 14.54 -10.91
C ASN A 60 31.32 16.00 -11.30
N TYR A 61 31.85 16.49 -12.41
CA TYR A 61 31.54 17.84 -12.93
C TYR A 61 30.06 18.04 -13.30
N LYS A 62 29.35 16.95 -13.66
CA LYS A 62 27.90 16.95 -13.92
C LYS A 62 27.06 16.93 -12.63
N GLY A 63 27.71 16.73 -11.49
CA GLY A 63 27.09 16.65 -10.18
C GLY A 63 26.53 15.30 -9.76
N GLN A 64 26.91 14.21 -10.44
CA GLN A 64 26.50 12.83 -10.20
C GLN A 64 27.54 12.09 -9.33
N TYR A 65 27.05 11.11 -8.55
CA TYR A 65 27.82 10.30 -7.61
C TYR A 65 28.02 8.88 -8.15
N TYR A 66 28.95 8.70 -9.11
CA TYR A 66 29.15 7.39 -9.76
C TYR A 66 29.68 6.31 -8.82
N ASP A 67 30.44 6.71 -7.81
CA ASP A 67 31.00 5.77 -6.84
C ASP A 67 29.90 5.14 -5.98
N ASN A 68 28.77 5.81 -5.80
CA ASN A 68 27.68 5.32 -4.96
C ASN A 68 26.88 4.25 -5.70
N ARG A 69 26.87 3.05 -5.10
CA ARG A 69 26.08 1.90 -5.58
C ARG A 69 24.61 2.22 -5.81
N PHE A 70 24.02 3.10 -5.01
CA PHE A 70 22.60 3.44 -5.06
C PHE A 70 22.29 4.63 -5.97
N ALA A 71 23.29 5.24 -6.63
CA ALA A 71 23.07 6.39 -7.51
C ALA A 71 22.31 6.02 -8.79
N PHE A 72 22.45 4.78 -9.27
CA PHE A 72 21.82 4.30 -10.48
C PHE A 72 20.98 3.05 -10.23
N LEU A 73 19.89 2.94 -10.97
CA LEU A 73 19.03 1.77 -10.96
C LEU A 73 19.74 0.61 -11.69
N LYS A 74 19.53 -0.60 -11.18
CA LYS A 74 19.88 -1.80 -11.91
C LYS A 74 18.89 -2.01 -13.04
N GLN A 75 19.36 -2.57 -14.16
CA GLN A 75 18.57 -2.81 -15.36
C GLN A 75 18.40 -4.31 -15.69
N ASN A 76 18.48 -5.18 -14.68
CA ASN A 76 18.50 -6.63 -14.82
C ASN A 76 17.33 -7.32 -14.09
N HIS A 77 16.17 -6.66 -13.99
CA HIS A 77 15.00 -7.14 -13.23
C HIS A 77 15.32 -7.49 -11.77
N SER A 78 16.29 -6.77 -11.18
CA SER A 78 16.62 -6.91 -9.77
C SER A 78 16.65 -5.55 -9.11
N THR A 79 16.23 -5.53 -7.86
CA THR A 79 16.18 -4.33 -7.04
C THR A 79 17.58 -4.01 -6.47
N ASN A 80 17.79 -2.72 -6.21
CA ASN A 80 19.01 -2.20 -5.59
C ASN A 80 18.67 -1.48 -4.29
N TYR A 81 17.98 -2.18 -3.39
CA TYR A 81 17.57 -1.63 -2.11
C TYR A 81 18.73 -1.60 -1.10
N ILE A 82 18.54 -0.79 -0.06
CA ILE A 82 19.53 -0.61 1.00
C ILE A 82 19.37 -1.74 2.01
N ASP A 83 20.29 -2.70 2.00
CA ASP A 83 20.30 -3.76 3.01
C ASP A 83 20.92 -3.29 4.34
N ARG A 84 20.55 -3.97 5.43
CA ARG A 84 21.11 -3.76 6.77
C ARG A 84 22.65 -3.95 6.81
N ARG A 85 23.17 -4.79 5.92
CA ARG A 85 24.62 -5.05 5.77
C ARG A 85 25.34 -3.89 5.06
N PHE A 86 24.65 -3.16 4.17
CA PHE A 86 25.18 -1.95 3.53
C PHE A 86 24.95 -0.68 4.35
N ALA A 87 24.03 -0.74 5.31
CA ALA A 87 23.94 0.22 6.41
C ALA A 87 25.16 0.16 7.36
N GLU A 88 26.22 -0.57 7.02
CA GLU A 88 27.56 -0.46 7.61
C GLU A 88 28.43 0.65 6.97
N GLY A 89 27.85 1.49 6.10
CA GLY A 89 28.51 2.68 5.55
C GLY A 89 29.38 2.47 4.32
N LYS A 90 29.56 1.21 3.90
CA LYS A 90 30.32 0.86 2.69
C LYS A 90 29.40 0.88 1.46
N THR A 91 29.22 2.06 0.88
CA THR A 91 28.36 2.29 -0.31
C THR A 91 29.12 2.47 -1.62
N LYS A 92 30.45 2.57 -1.56
CA LYS A 92 31.31 2.79 -2.72
C LYS A 92 31.52 1.50 -3.50
N LEU A 93 31.26 1.53 -4.82
CA LEU A 93 31.42 0.39 -5.73
C LEU A 93 32.89 -0.04 -5.91
N PHE A 94 33.83 0.91 -5.87
CA PHE A 94 35.25 0.69 -6.21
C PHE A 94 36.18 0.59 -4.98
N ALA A 95 35.66 0.66 -3.76
CA ALA A 95 36.48 0.69 -2.53
C ALA A 95 37.10 -0.67 -2.15
N GLU A 96 36.99 -1.70 -2.99
CA GLU A 96 37.63 -3.02 -2.79
C GLU A 96 38.88 -3.23 -3.68
N GLN A 97 39.30 -2.27 -4.50
CA GLN A 97 40.45 -2.45 -5.42
C GLN A 97 41.76 -1.76 -4.99
N SER A 98 41.82 -1.09 -3.85
CA SER A 98 43.05 -0.44 -3.39
C SER A 98 43.44 -0.85 -1.98
N GLU A 99 44.46 -1.72 -1.91
CA GLU A 99 45.54 -1.76 -0.92
C GLU A 99 45.19 -2.19 0.52
N GLU A 100 45.34 -3.50 0.78
CA GLU A 100 46.25 -4.11 1.78
C GLU A 100 45.77 -5.53 2.12
N GLY A 101 46.43 -6.56 1.55
CA GLY A 101 46.69 -7.89 2.14
C GLY A 101 45.61 -8.69 2.91
N GLY A 102 44.32 -8.34 2.84
CA GLY A 102 43.25 -9.00 3.57
C GLY A 102 42.46 -9.96 2.69
N ALA A 103 42.22 -11.17 3.19
CA ALA A 103 41.46 -12.22 2.54
C ALA A 103 40.18 -11.71 1.87
N TYR A 104 39.86 -12.29 0.70
CA TYR A 104 38.58 -12.16 0.03
C TYR A 104 37.48 -12.63 0.99
N GLU A 105 36.94 -11.74 1.82
CA GLU A 105 35.65 -12.00 2.45
C GLU A 105 34.61 -11.94 1.33
N GLU A 106 34.39 -13.08 0.68
CA GLU A 106 33.18 -13.33 -0.09
C GLU A 106 32.01 -12.99 0.84
N ARG A 107 31.45 -11.78 0.69
CA ARG A 107 30.27 -11.41 1.46
C ARG A 107 29.18 -12.42 1.11
N PRO A 108 28.57 -13.10 2.09
CA PRO A 108 27.58 -14.12 1.82
C PRO A 108 26.47 -13.50 0.99
N LEU A 109 26.15 -14.15 -0.13
CA LEU A 109 25.06 -13.78 -1.03
C LEU A 109 23.83 -13.37 -0.21
N SER A 110 23.30 -12.17 -0.47
CA SER A 110 22.08 -11.70 0.19
C SER A 110 20.96 -12.70 -0.10
N GLU A 111 20.21 -13.10 0.93
CA GLU A 111 19.10 -14.04 0.73
C GLU A 111 18.14 -13.47 -0.33
N PRO A 112 17.56 -14.29 -1.21
CA PRO A 112 16.65 -13.82 -2.26
C PRO A 112 15.52 -12.93 -1.72
N LYS A 113 15.06 -13.21 -0.49
CA LYS A 113 14.01 -12.46 0.20
C LYS A 113 14.45 -11.10 0.72
N ASP A 114 15.75 -10.88 0.94
CA ASP A 114 16.28 -9.59 1.38
C ASP A 114 16.39 -8.62 0.21
N GLN A 115 16.64 -9.13 -1.01
CA GLN A 115 16.74 -8.30 -2.21
C GLN A 115 15.47 -7.50 -2.52
N LEU A 116 14.30 -8.05 -2.20
CA LEU A 116 13.00 -7.43 -2.46
C LEU A 116 12.55 -6.44 -1.37
N ARG A 117 13.32 -6.26 -0.29
CA ARG A 117 12.93 -5.38 0.82
C ARG A 117 13.49 -3.96 0.61
N PRO A 118 12.64 -2.93 0.43
CA PRO A 118 13.11 -1.56 0.26
C PRO A 118 13.72 -0.97 1.54
N PHE A 119 13.27 -1.42 2.71
CA PHE A 119 13.69 -0.86 3.99
C PHE A 119 14.33 -1.93 4.87
N SER A 120 15.57 -1.70 5.30
CA SER A 120 16.33 -2.62 6.13
C SER A 120 15.72 -2.88 7.52
N LEU A 121 14.98 -1.91 8.07
CA LEU A 121 14.35 -2.02 9.39
C LEU A 121 12.96 -2.67 9.36
N ASN A 122 12.25 -2.60 8.23
CA ASN A 122 10.91 -3.16 8.11
C ASN A 122 10.92 -4.44 7.28
N ARG A 123 10.91 -5.58 7.96
CA ARG A 123 10.92 -6.91 7.33
C ARG A 123 9.66 -7.20 6.52
N PHE A 124 8.52 -6.61 6.88
CA PHE A 124 7.22 -6.95 6.31
C PHE A 124 6.94 -6.21 5.00
N THR A 125 7.61 -5.08 4.76
CA THR A 125 7.49 -4.36 3.49
C THR A 125 8.37 -5.03 2.44
N VAL A 126 7.73 -5.61 1.43
CA VAL A 126 8.37 -6.27 0.30
C VAL A 126 7.81 -5.67 -0.98
N THR A 127 8.67 -5.47 -1.97
CA THR A 127 8.28 -4.98 -3.28
C THR A 127 7.50 -6.03 -4.05
N ASN A 128 6.34 -5.63 -4.59
CA ASN A 128 5.55 -6.50 -5.47
C ASN A 128 6.24 -6.64 -6.84
N THR A 129 6.03 -7.76 -7.52
CA THR A 129 6.64 -8.05 -8.82
C THR A 129 5.84 -7.47 -9.97
N MET A 130 6.52 -7.20 -11.08
CA MET A 130 5.93 -6.65 -12.31
C MET A 130 5.49 -7.76 -13.26
N VAL A 131 4.32 -7.58 -13.87
CA VAL A 131 3.80 -8.50 -14.90
C VAL A 131 4.66 -8.32 -16.16
N SER A 132 5.13 -9.42 -16.75
CA SER A 132 5.89 -9.36 -18.00
C SER A 132 5.01 -8.85 -19.15
N LYS A 133 5.62 -8.16 -20.13
CA LYS A 133 4.87 -7.61 -21.28
C LYS A 133 4.14 -8.70 -22.07
N ASP A 134 4.73 -9.89 -22.18
CA ASP A 134 4.16 -11.01 -22.92
C ASP A 134 2.98 -11.65 -22.16
N MET A 135 3.15 -11.88 -20.85
CA MET A 135 2.07 -12.40 -20.01
C MET A 135 0.90 -11.42 -19.92
N LYS A 136 1.16 -10.10 -19.89
CA LYS A 136 0.11 -9.08 -19.96
C LYS A 136 -0.72 -9.22 -21.23
N LYS A 137 -0.07 -9.41 -22.39
CA LYS A 137 -0.76 -9.59 -23.68
C LYS A 137 -1.60 -10.87 -23.70
N GLN A 138 -1.03 -11.99 -23.24
CA GLN A 138 -1.73 -13.28 -23.17
C GLN A 138 -2.96 -13.22 -22.27
N LEU A 139 -2.82 -12.61 -21.10
CA LEU A 139 -3.93 -12.42 -20.17
C LEU A 139 -5.04 -11.58 -20.80
N VAL A 140 -4.68 -10.48 -21.45
CA VAL A 140 -5.65 -9.60 -22.11
C VAL A 140 -6.36 -10.33 -23.26
N SER A 141 -5.64 -11.07 -24.10
CA SER A 141 -6.27 -11.82 -25.20
C SER A 141 -7.21 -12.91 -24.69
N GLU A 142 -6.85 -13.59 -23.60
CA GLU A 142 -7.73 -14.60 -22.97
C GLU A 142 -9.03 -13.99 -22.41
N VAL A 143 -8.98 -12.75 -21.91
CA VAL A 143 -10.16 -12.07 -21.35
C VAL A 143 -11.00 -11.39 -22.42
N LEU A 144 -10.37 -10.67 -23.36
CA LEU A 144 -11.08 -9.86 -24.36
C LEU A 144 -11.43 -10.64 -25.63
N ASP A 145 -10.50 -11.45 -26.15
CA ASP A 145 -10.69 -12.15 -27.42
C ASP A 145 -11.37 -13.52 -27.21
N GLU A 146 -10.91 -14.28 -26.21
CA GLU A 146 -11.47 -15.62 -25.91
C GLU A 146 -12.69 -15.56 -24.97
N GLY A 147 -12.88 -14.44 -24.24
CA GLY A 147 -14.02 -14.26 -23.34
C GLY A 147 -14.02 -15.16 -22.11
N LYS A 148 -12.85 -15.64 -21.66
CA LYS A 148 -12.75 -16.50 -20.48
C LYS A 148 -13.18 -15.77 -19.19
N PRO A 149 -13.83 -16.46 -18.24
CA PRO A 149 -14.21 -15.86 -16.97
C PRO A 149 -12.95 -15.48 -16.17
N LEU A 150 -12.99 -14.31 -15.52
CA LEU A 150 -11.85 -13.77 -14.77
C LEU A 150 -11.32 -14.72 -13.68
N LEU A 151 -12.20 -15.53 -13.08
CA LEU A 151 -11.83 -16.52 -12.07
C LEU A 151 -10.91 -17.62 -12.64
N GLU A 152 -11.20 -18.10 -13.85
CA GLU A 152 -10.38 -19.13 -14.50
C GLU A 152 -8.98 -18.58 -14.82
N VAL A 153 -8.93 -17.35 -15.33
CA VAL A 153 -7.67 -16.64 -15.61
C VAL A 153 -6.90 -16.37 -14.31
N ALA A 154 -7.59 -15.99 -13.23
CA ALA A 154 -7.00 -15.78 -11.91
C ALA A 154 -6.34 -17.05 -11.35
N VAL A 155 -7.02 -18.19 -11.45
CA VAL A 155 -6.49 -19.49 -11.02
C VAL A 155 -5.31 -19.90 -11.88
N LYS A 156 -5.41 -19.76 -13.21
CA LYS A 156 -4.35 -20.11 -14.16
C LYS A 156 -3.05 -19.34 -13.91
N TYR A 157 -3.14 -18.02 -13.75
CA TYR A 157 -1.98 -17.14 -13.56
C TYR A 157 -1.62 -16.91 -12.09
N LYS A 158 -2.40 -17.45 -11.14
CA LYS A 158 -2.25 -17.23 -9.69
C LYS A 158 -2.19 -15.74 -9.32
N MET A 159 -3.08 -14.95 -9.91
CA MET A 159 -3.20 -13.50 -9.68
C MET A 159 -4.61 -13.16 -9.19
N LYS A 160 -4.73 -12.18 -8.29
CA LYS A 160 -6.03 -11.71 -7.80
C LYS A 160 -6.86 -11.12 -8.93
N ILE A 161 -8.17 -11.36 -8.88
CA ILE A 161 -9.16 -10.92 -9.88
C ILE A 161 -9.08 -9.39 -10.09
N GLN A 162 -9.03 -8.63 -8.98
CA GLN A 162 -8.81 -7.18 -8.96
C GLN A 162 -7.62 -6.71 -9.80
N ARG A 163 -6.51 -7.45 -9.71
CA ARG A 163 -5.26 -7.11 -10.40
C ARG A 163 -5.40 -7.37 -11.90
N ILE A 164 -6.07 -8.45 -12.29
CA ILE A 164 -6.35 -8.81 -13.68
C ILE A 164 -7.23 -7.74 -14.34
N GLU A 165 -8.31 -7.32 -13.68
CA GLU A 165 -9.16 -6.24 -14.19
C GLU A 165 -8.42 -4.93 -14.37
N ALA A 166 -7.59 -4.56 -13.40
CA ALA A 166 -6.76 -3.37 -13.51
C ALA A 166 -5.84 -3.45 -14.74
N LEU A 167 -5.25 -4.62 -15.02
CA LEU A 167 -4.42 -4.83 -16.21
C LEU A 167 -5.21 -4.69 -17.52
N VAL A 168 -6.41 -5.25 -17.58
CA VAL A 168 -7.30 -5.13 -18.75
C VAL A 168 -7.70 -3.67 -18.97
N LYS A 169 -8.13 -2.96 -17.92
CA LYS A 169 -8.46 -1.53 -18.01
C LYS A 169 -7.27 -0.67 -18.43
N LEU A 170 -6.09 -0.91 -17.85
CA LEU A 170 -4.86 -0.22 -18.22
C LEU A 170 -4.48 -0.49 -19.67
N HIS A 171 -4.68 -1.71 -20.17
CA HIS A 171 -4.44 -2.02 -21.57
C HIS A 171 -5.39 -1.30 -22.52
N GLN A 172 -6.68 -1.21 -22.19
CA GLN A 172 -7.65 -0.43 -22.98
C GLN A 172 -7.27 1.05 -23.05
N ILE A 173 -6.82 1.64 -21.94
CA ILE A 173 -6.33 3.03 -21.90
C ILE A 173 -5.04 3.18 -22.73
N GLU A 174 -4.12 2.22 -22.66
CA GLU A 174 -2.90 2.21 -23.48
C GLU A 174 -3.23 2.22 -24.98
N MET A 175 -4.20 1.41 -25.42
CA MET A 175 -4.66 1.41 -26.82
C MET A 175 -5.26 2.75 -27.23
N GLN A 176 -6.13 3.34 -26.39
CA GLN A 176 -6.69 4.67 -26.65
C GLN A 176 -5.58 5.73 -26.78
N TYR A 177 -4.58 5.70 -25.89
CA TYR A 177 -3.48 6.68 -25.93
C TYR A 177 -2.57 6.49 -27.13
N GLN A 178 -2.44 5.25 -27.60
CA GLN A 178 -1.70 4.93 -28.82
C GLN A 178 -2.44 5.43 -30.07
N GLU A 179 -3.76 5.23 -30.14
CA GLU A 179 -4.61 5.76 -31.22
C GLU A 179 -4.60 7.29 -31.28
N GLU A 180 -4.63 7.94 -30.12
CA GLU A 180 -4.55 9.40 -29.99
C GLU A 180 -3.12 9.96 -30.16
N GLY A 181 -2.10 9.09 -30.27
CA GLY A 181 -0.70 9.51 -30.40
C GLY A 181 -0.12 10.23 -29.17
N LYS A 182 -0.68 10.00 -27.98
CA LYS A 182 -0.24 10.65 -26.72
C LYS A 182 1.02 10.01 -26.13
N ILE A 183 1.44 8.85 -26.63
CA ILE A 183 2.63 8.14 -26.15
C ILE A 183 3.89 8.82 -26.68
N THR A 184 4.62 9.48 -25.78
CA THR A 184 5.89 10.14 -26.13
C THR A 184 7.07 9.16 -26.00
N PRO A 185 8.13 9.31 -26.83
CA PRO A 185 9.31 8.43 -26.76
C PRO A 185 10.07 8.55 -25.42
N THR A 186 9.93 9.69 -24.73
CA THR A 186 10.46 9.86 -23.36
C THR A 186 9.71 9.01 -22.35
N MET A 187 8.39 8.85 -22.50
CA MET A 187 7.57 8.02 -21.64
C MET A 187 7.89 6.54 -21.85
N GLU A 188 8.11 6.11 -23.08
CA GLU A 188 8.55 4.74 -23.41
C GLU A 188 9.89 4.41 -22.76
N LYS A 189 10.88 5.30 -22.89
CA LYS A 189 12.19 5.15 -22.24
C LYS A 189 12.05 5.04 -20.72
N PHE A 190 11.20 5.86 -20.12
CA PHE A 190 10.93 5.80 -18.69
C PHE A 190 10.29 4.45 -18.31
N ALA A 191 9.26 4.02 -19.04
CA ALA A 191 8.60 2.74 -18.81
C ALA A 191 9.58 1.56 -18.93
N ASP A 192 10.49 1.57 -19.91
CA ASP A 192 11.49 0.52 -20.09
C ASP A 192 12.53 0.48 -18.97
N VAL A 193 12.98 1.65 -18.49
CA VAL A 193 13.89 1.71 -17.33
C VAL A 193 13.20 1.16 -16.07
N MET A 194 11.95 1.55 -15.83
CA MET A 194 11.17 1.08 -14.68
C MET A 194 10.86 -0.41 -14.77
N TYR A 195 10.54 -0.92 -15.96
CA TYR A 195 10.31 -2.35 -16.21
C TYR A 195 11.54 -3.18 -15.83
N LYS A 196 12.74 -2.70 -16.18
CA LYS A 196 14.01 -3.37 -15.86
C LYS A 196 14.47 -3.20 -14.41
N ALA A 197 13.93 -2.22 -13.69
CA ALA A 197 14.28 -1.95 -12.29
C ALA A 197 13.60 -2.89 -11.30
N PHE A 198 12.48 -3.51 -11.69
CA PHE A 198 11.69 -4.38 -10.83
C PHE A 198 11.77 -5.86 -11.23
N PRO A 199 11.63 -6.78 -10.26
CA PRO A 199 11.54 -8.20 -10.52
C PRO A 199 10.28 -8.54 -11.32
N LEU A 200 10.38 -9.56 -12.17
CA LEU A 200 9.26 -10.07 -12.94
C LEU A 200 8.40 -11.03 -12.10
N PHE A 201 7.11 -11.03 -12.38
CA PHE A 201 6.14 -11.94 -11.77
C PHE A 201 6.26 -13.31 -12.43
N ASP A 202 6.44 -14.31 -11.59
CA ASP A 202 6.41 -15.72 -11.95
C ASP A 202 5.26 -16.37 -11.18
N PRO A 203 4.23 -16.93 -11.85
CA PRO A 203 3.10 -17.58 -11.18
C PRO A 203 3.52 -18.67 -10.18
N GLU A 204 4.61 -19.39 -10.44
CA GLU A 204 5.04 -20.49 -9.58
C GLU A 204 5.72 -20.00 -8.30
N ALA A 205 6.65 -19.05 -8.43
CA ALA A 205 7.42 -18.52 -7.31
C ALA A 205 6.70 -17.41 -6.54
N HIS A 206 5.84 -16.64 -7.21
CA HIS A 206 5.26 -15.39 -6.72
C HIS A 206 3.74 -15.35 -6.79
N GLY A 207 3.07 -16.50 -6.93
CA GLY A 207 1.62 -16.60 -6.94
C GLY A 207 0.96 -15.92 -5.74
N GLU A 208 -0.06 -15.12 -6.02
CA GLU A 208 -0.85 -14.43 -5.01
C GLU A 208 -1.82 -15.40 -4.33
N ASN A 209 -2.15 -15.15 -3.06
CA ASN A 209 -3.14 -15.96 -2.37
C ASN A 209 -4.55 -15.54 -2.80
N LEU A 210 -5.22 -16.43 -3.54
CA LEU A 210 -6.58 -16.23 -4.06
C LEU A 210 -7.66 -16.50 -3.01
N THR A 211 -7.30 -17.02 -1.84
CA THR A 211 -8.24 -17.38 -0.76
C THR A 211 -8.32 -16.34 0.35
N GLU A 212 -7.75 -15.15 0.14
CA GLU A 212 -7.79 -14.07 1.11
C GLU A 212 -9.18 -13.44 1.16
N ILE A 213 -9.79 -13.49 2.34
CA ILE A 213 -11.03 -12.78 2.65
C ILE A 213 -10.77 -11.66 3.66
N PRO A 214 -11.50 -10.53 3.58
CA PRO A 214 -11.40 -9.49 4.60
C PRO A 214 -11.91 -10.03 5.94
N ILE A 215 -11.21 -9.68 7.02
CA ILE A 215 -11.55 -10.14 8.38
C ILE A 215 -12.68 -9.25 8.93
N PRO A 216 -13.89 -9.79 9.20
CA PRO A 216 -14.97 -9.02 9.81
C PRO A 216 -14.68 -8.73 11.28
N SER A 217 -15.19 -7.61 11.80
CA SER A 217 -14.96 -7.14 13.17
C SER A 217 -15.36 -8.15 14.24
N GLU A 218 -16.40 -8.94 13.98
CA GLU A 218 -16.93 -9.96 14.89
C GLU A 218 -15.91 -11.07 15.16
N THR A 219 -15.12 -11.45 14.15
CA THR A 219 -14.09 -12.51 14.26
C THR A 219 -12.80 -12.06 14.94
N LEU A 220 -12.60 -10.75 15.15
CA LEU A 220 -11.43 -10.23 15.87
C LEU A 220 -11.47 -10.57 17.37
N HIS A 221 -12.65 -10.91 17.89
CA HIS A 221 -12.87 -11.21 19.31
C HIS A 221 -12.87 -12.72 19.53
N SER A 222 -11.99 -13.21 20.39
CA SER A 222 -11.96 -14.63 20.75
C SER A 222 -13.19 -15.01 21.59
N ARG A 223 -13.91 -16.04 21.17
CA ARG A 223 -15.02 -16.64 21.91
C ARG A 223 -14.69 -18.08 22.29
N PHE A 224 -15.14 -18.50 23.47
CA PHE A 224 -15.00 -19.86 23.96
C PHE A 224 -16.39 -20.38 24.28
N VAL A 225 -16.79 -21.49 23.65
CA VAL A 225 -18.09 -22.12 23.84
C VAL A 225 -17.89 -23.48 24.51
N THR A 226 -18.68 -23.77 25.53
CA THR A 226 -18.73 -25.09 26.16
C THR A 226 -19.70 -25.97 25.39
N ILE A 227 -19.17 -26.98 24.71
CA ILE A 227 -19.93 -28.00 23.98
C ILE A 227 -19.85 -29.34 24.73
N ALA A 228 -20.76 -30.27 24.42
CA ALA A 228 -20.67 -31.61 24.98
C ALA A 228 -19.39 -32.30 24.47
N GLU A 229 -18.77 -33.16 25.29
CA GLU A 229 -17.50 -33.82 24.94
C GLU A 229 -17.56 -34.64 23.64
N SER A 230 -18.75 -35.12 23.28
CA SER A 230 -19.01 -35.90 22.06
C SER A 230 -19.50 -35.06 20.87
N GLU A 231 -19.73 -33.76 21.03
CA GLU A 231 -20.30 -32.90 19.99
C GLU A 231 -19.19 -32.40 19.04
N PRO A 232 -19.30 -32.65 17.71
CA PRO A 232 -18.33 -32.13 16.77
C PRO A 232 -18.55 -30.62 16.55
N PHE A 233 -17.46 -29.86 16.50
CA PHE A 233 -17.51 -28.42 16.26
C PHE A 233 -16.76 -28.05 14.98
N GLY A 234 -17.51 -27.67 13.94
CA GLY A 234 -16.96 -27.33 12.63
C GLY A 234 -16.92 -25.83 12.32
N PRO A 235 -16.35 -25.43 11.17
CA PRO A 235 -16.33 -24.03 10.72
C PRO A 235 -17.74 -23.44 10.51
N VAL A 236 -18.73 -24.26 10.14
CA VAL A 236 -20.12 -23.83 9.97
C VAL A 236 -20.76 -23.49 11.30
N ASP A 237 -20.47 -24.26 12.35
CA ASP A 237 -21.02 -24.01 13.69
C ASP A 237 -20.32 -22.84 14.36
N ALA A 238 -19.01 -22.67 14.12
CA ALA A 238 -18.29 -21.46 14.48
C ALA A 238 -18.89 -20.21 13.81
N ALA A 239 -19.21 -20.27 12.52
CA ALA A 239 -19.82 -19.15 11.80
C ALA A 239 -21.19 -18.78 12.40
N LYS A 240 -22.03 -19.77 12.71
CA LYS A 240 -23.32 -19.56 13.42
C LYS A 240 -23.13 -18.89 14.77
N GLU A 241 -22.14 -19.31 15.54
CA GLU A 241 -21.83 -18.69 16.84
C GLU A 241 -21.42 -17.22 16.69
N PHE A 242 -20.64 -16.90 15.66
CA PHE A 242 -20.30 -15.51 15.36
C PHE A 242 -21.49 -14.71 14.80
N GLY A 243 -22.52 -15.37 14.26
CA GLY A 243 -23.63 -14.73 13.54
C GLY A 243 -23.28 -14.39 12.09
N LEU A 244 -22.28 -15.07 11.53
CA LEU A 244 -21.73 -14.83 10.20
C LEU A 244 -22.00 -15.99 9.25
N GLU A 245 -21.81 -15.70 7.97
CA GLU A 245 -21.73 -16.74 6.94
C GLU A 245 -20.39 -17.48 7.02
N PRO A 246 -20.34 -18.78 6.66
CA PRO A 246 -19.10 -19.53 6.58
C PRO A 246 -18.08 -18.87 5.64
N ALA A 247 -16.79 -18.97 5.99
CA ALA A 247 -15.69 -18.37 5.21
C ALA A 247 -15.63 -18.83 3.74
N ALA A 248 -16.09 -20.05 3.45
CA ALA A 248 -16.16 -20.56 2.08
C ALA A 248 -17.24 -19.84 1.24
N GLU A 249 -18.38 -19.49 1.85
CA GLU A 249 -19.46 -18.76 1.17
C GLU A 249 -19.08 -17.30 0.95
N THR A 250 -18.45 -16.67 1.93
CA THR A 250 -17.97 -15.29 1.79
C THR A 250 -16.90 -15.18 0.71
N LEU A 251 -15.99 -16.15 0.60
CA LEU A 251 -15.01 -16.22 -0.49
C LEU A 251 -15.71 -16.32 -1.85
N ARG A 252 -16.72 -17.21 -1.99
CA ARG A 252 -17.49 -17.35 -3.23
C ARG A 252 -18.18 -16.04 -3.62
N LYS A 253 -18.81 -15.35 -2.68
CA LYS A 253 -19.44 -14.04 -2.91
C LYS A 253 -18.42 -12.98 -3.34
N VAL A 254 -17.24 -12.94 -2.72
CA VAL A 254 -16.18 -12.01 -3.12
C VAL A 254 -15.70 -12.31 -4.54
N THR A 255 -15.64 -13.58 -4.95
CA THR A 255 -15.22 -13.97 -6.30
C THR A 255 -16.32 -13.78 -7.36
N GLU A 256 -17.60 -13.98 -7.02
CA GLU A 256 -18.71 -14.03 -7.98
C GLU A 256 -19.60 -12.77 -7.98
N GLU A 257 -19.76 -12.10 -6.84
CA GLU A 257 -20.69 -10.97 -6.66
C GLU A 257 -19.98 -9.62 -6.45
N GLY A 258 -18.66 -9.62 -6.30
CA GLY A 258 -17.89 -8.39 -6.12
C GLY A 258 -18.03 -7.41 -7.29
N GLU A 259 -17.60 -6.16 -7.09
CA GLU A 259 -17.51 -5.10 -8.14
C GLU A 259 -16.68 -5.52 -9.37
N HIS A 260 -16.03 -6.68 -9.26
CA HIS A 260 -15.14 -7.35 -10.19
C HIS A 260 -15.87 -8.27 -11.18
N ALA A 261 -17.02 -8.81 -10.78
CA ALA A 261 -17.86 -9.66 -11.62
C ALA A 261 -18.81 -8.84 -12.52
N LEU A 262 -18.32 -7.72 -13.05
CA LEU A 262 -19.07 -6.69 -13.80
C LEU A 262 -19.61 -7.14 -15.18
N SER A 263 -19.90 -8.42 -15.36
CA SER A 263 -20.62 -8.92 -16.53
C SER A 263 -21.85 -9.79 -16.25
N VAL A 264 -22.18 -10.20 -15.01
CA VAL A 264 -23.25 -11.24 -14.85
C VAL A 264 -24.45 -10.90 -13.97
N THR A 265 -24.43 -9.99 -12.99
CA THR A 265 -25.69 -9.72 -12.25
C THR A 265 -25.90 -8.26 -11.89
N ASN A 266 -26.69 -7.58 -12.73
CA ASN A 266 -27.49 -6.42 -12.36
C ASN A 266 -28.55 -6.81 -11.29
N ASN A 267 -28.11 -7.16 -10.09
CA ASN A 267 -28.94 -7.23 -8.89
C ASN A 267 -28.97 -5.87 -8.16
N THR A 268 -28.70 -4.77 -8.89
CA THR A 268 -29.16 -3.46 -8.45
C THR A 268 -30.68 -3.53 -8.45
N LYS A 269 -31.29 -3.48 -7.27
CA LYS A 269 -32.74 -3.30 -7.13
C LYS A 269 -33.13 -2.13 -8.02
N VAL A 270 -33.76 -2.42 -9.15
CA VAL A 270 -34.15 -1.41 -10.12
C VAL A 270 -35.28 -0.61 -9.47
N HIS A 271 -34.92 0.50 -8.82
CA HIS A 271 -35.90 1.48 -8.40
C HIS A 271 -36.63 1.95 -9.66
N LYS A 272 -37.96 2.06 -9.60
CA LYS A 272 -38.73 2.59 -10.72
C LYS A 272 -38.31 4.03 -10.93
N THR A 273 -37.58 4.29 -12.02
CA THR A 273 -37.14 5.63 -12.39
C THR A 273 -37.88 6.08 -13.63
N PHE A 274 -38.42 7.29 -13.60
CA PHE A 274 -39.10 7.94 -14.72
C PHE A 274 -38.33 9.19 -15.11
N VAL A 275 -38.04 9.36 -16.41
CA VAL A 275 -37.46 10.59 -16.95
C VAL A 275 -38.57 11.34 -17.68
N ALA A 276 -38.80 12.59 -17.30
CA ALA A 276 -39.85 13.42 -17.90
C ALA A 276 -39.52 13.75 -19.38
N PRO A 277 -40.54 13.92 -20.24
CA PRO A 277 -40.32 14.35 -21.62
C PRO A 277 -39.64 15.72 -21.66
N MET A 278 -38.62 15.86 -22.52
CA MET A 278 -37.85 17.08 -22.70
C MET A 278 -38.34 17.80 -23.96
N HIS A 279 -38.73 19.07 -23.83
CA HIS A 279 -39.19 19.89 -24.95
C HIS A 279 -38.02 20.61 -25.62
N GLU A 280 -38.23 21.07 -26.86
CA GLU A 280 -37.24 21.84 -27.60
C GLU A 280 -36.97 23.18 -26.88
N GLY A 281 -35.72 23.39 -26.45
CA GLY A 281 -35.30 24.54 -25.65
C GLY A 281 -34.96 24.22 -24.18
N ASP A 282 -35.32 23.03 -23.70
CA ASP A 282 -34.96 22.59 -22.35
C ASP A 282 -33.47 22.30 -22.22
N ARG A 283 -32.87 22.72 -21.10
CA ARG A 283 -31.43 22.55 -20.83
C ARG A 283 -31.09 21.30 -20.02
N VAL A 284 -32.07 20.73 -19.32
CA VAL A 284 -31.88 19.67 -18.33
C VAL A 284 -33.06 18.72 -18.33
N ALA A 285 -32.77 17.42 -18.23
CA ALA A 285 -33.78 16.39 -18.06
C ALA A 285 -34.05 16.15 -16.57
N TYR A 286 -35.34 16.06 -16.21
CA TYR A 286 -35.75 15.71 -14.85
C TYR A 286 -35.90 14.21 -14.71
N LYS A 287 -35.13 13.63 -13.79
CA LYS A 287 -35.20 12.21 -13.40
C LYS A 287 -35.91 12.09 -12.06
N PHE A 288 -37.02 11.35 -12.04
CA PHE A 288 -37.78 11.01 -10.86
C PHE A 288 -37.50 9.56 -10.49
N THR A 289 -37.23 9.32 -9.21
CA THR A 289 -36.99 7.97 -8.69
C THR A 289 -38.02 7.69 -7.61
N ASP A 290 -38.75 6.58 -7.73
CA ASP A 290 -39.73 6.16 -6.74
C ASP A 290 -39.03 5.69 -5.45
N VAL A 291 -39.41 6.29 -4.32
CA VAL A 291 -38.81 6.03 -3.02
C VAL A 291 -39.89 6.09 -1.94
N LYS A 292 -39.78 5.24 -0.92
CA LYS A 292 -40.76 5.13 0.17
C LYS A 292 -40.79 6.37 1.06
N VAL A 293 -41.99 6.77 1.46
CA VAL A 293 -42.19 7.84 2.44
C VAL A 293 -41.53 7.47 3.77
N GLY A 294 -40.78 8.40 4.37
CA GLY A 294 -40.03 8.21 5.62
C GLY A 294 -38.54 7.92 5.44
N GLU A 295 -38.11 7.55 4.24
CA GLU A 295 -36.69 7.34 3.87
C GLU A 295 -36.10 8.50 3.05
N VAL A 296 -36.94 9.44 2.62
CA VAL A 296 -36.60 10.55 1.72
C VAL A 296 -36.57 11.90 2.45
N GLY A 297 -35.72 12.80 1.97
CA GLY A 297 -35.62 14.19 2.43
C GLY A 297 -34.57 14.39 3.52
N TYR A 298 -34.15 15.64 3.70
CA TYR A 298 -33.25 16.00 4.79
C TYR A 298 -33.99 15.93 6.12
N ARG A 299 -33.41 15.23 7.10
CA ARG A 299 -34.02 15.06 8.42
C ARG A 299 -34.05 16.39 9.18
N TYR A 300 -35.21 16.76 9.69
CA TYR A 300 -35.36 17.93 10.55
C TYR A 300 -34.63 17.74 11.89
N GLY A 301 -34.08 18.82 12.45
CA GLY A 301 -33.41 18.82 13.75
C GLY A 301 -32.00 18.19 13.76
N LYS A 302 -31.44 17.83 12.60
CA LYS A 302 -30.05 17.37 12.51
C LYS A 302 -29.11 18.58 12.67
N PRO A 303 -28.12 18.52 13.58
CA PRO A 303 -27.21 19.65 13.80
C PRO A 303 -26.24 19.79 12.63
N TYR A 304 -26.07 21.02 12.14
CA TYR A 304 -25.03 21.34 11.15
C TYR A 304 -23.65 20.97 11.70
N ARG A 305 -22.96 20.05 11.03
CA ARG A 305 -21.61 19.58 11.41
C ARG A 305 -20.48 20.40 10.79
N ASP A 306 -20.79 21.48 10.06
CA ASP A 306 -19.78 22.26 9.34
C ASP A 306 -18.69 22.86 10.24
N ASN A 307 -19.02 23.18 11.50
CA ASN A 307 -18.07 23.71 12.46
C ASN A 307 -17.26 22.62 13.19
N ARG A 308 -17.52 21.34 12.93
CA ARG A 308 -16.82 20.22 13.57
C ARG A 308 -15.65 19.73 12.72
N LYS A 309 -14.63 19.19 13.38
CA LYS A 309 -13.45 18.63 12.71
C LYS A 309 -13.78 17.39 11.86
N ASP A 310 -14.82 16.65 12.25
CA ASP A 310 -15.35 15.46 11.57
C ASP A 310 -16.38 15.79 10.47
N ARG A 311 -16.36 17.01 9.92
CA ARG A 311 -17.23 17.36 8.80
C ARG A 311 -16.95 16.52 7.56
N LYS A 312 -18.00 16.18 6.83
CA LYS A 312 -17.94 15.33 5.65
C LYS A 312 -17.72 16.15 4.39
N TYR A 313 -16.84 15.66 3.53
CA TYR A 313 -16.57 16.23 2.22
C TYR A 313 -16.82 15.15 1.17
N ALA A 314 -17.38 15.56 0.04
CA ALA A 314 -17.53 14.72 -1.14
C ALA A 314 -16.96 15.45 -2.36
N PHE A 315 -16.91 14.73 -3.48
CA PHE A 315 -16.43 15.23 -4.75
C PHE A 315 -17.54 15.11 -5.78
N ASP A 316 -17.74 16.17 -6.57
CA ASP A 316 -18.68 16.17 -7.69
C ASP A 316 -18.15 15.28 -8.83
N ASN A 317 -19.00 14.97 -9.82
CA ASN A 317 -18.58 14.25 -11.03
C ASN A 317 -17.44 14.97 -11.79
N ALA A 318 -17.31 16.30 -11.62
CA ALA A 318 -16.21 17.09 -12.17
C ALA A 318 -14.95 17.12 -11.27
N GLY A 319 -14.95 16.39 -10.15
CA GLY A 319 -13.85 16.34 -9.18
C GLY A 319 -13.77 17.55 -8.23
N LYS A 320 -14.77 18.42 -8.19
CA LYS A 320 -14.81 19.57 -7.29
C LYS A 320 -15.19 19.11 -5.88
N MET A 321 -14.38 19.49 -4.89
CA MET A 321 -14.68 19.21 -3.48
C MET A 321 -15.81 20.11 -2.98
N TYR A 322 -16.82 19.53 -2.35
CA TYR A 322 -17.90 20.26 -1.69
C TYR A 322 -18.21 19.65 -0.31
N PRO A 323 -18.67 20.46 0.67
CA PRO A 323 -19.12 19.94 1.94
C PRO A 323 -20.46 19.22 1.75
N VAL A 324 -20.57 17.99 2.27
CA VAL A 324 -21.83 17.25 2.20
C VAL A 324 -22.79 17.88 3.20
N LEU A 325 -23.87 18.46 2.68
CA LEU A 325 -25.01 18.88 3.48
C LEU A 325 -25.69 17.61 3.97
N GLU A 326 -25.52 17.30 5.26
CA GLU A 326 -25.98 16.05 5.84
C GLU A 326 -27.10 16.22 6.85
#